data_AF-A0A066PUM6-F1
#
_entry.id   AF-A0A066PUM6-F1
#
_cell.length_a   1.000
_cell.length_b   1.000
_cell.length_c   1.000
_cell.angle_alpha   90.00
_cell.angle_beta   90.00
_cell.angle_gamma   90.00
#
_symmetry.space_group_name_H-M   'P 1'
#
loop_
_entity.id
_entity.type
_entity.pdbx_description
1 polymer ?
#
loop_
_entity_poly.entity_id
_entity_poly.type
_entity_poly.pdbx_seq_one_letter_code
_entity_poly.pdbx_strand_id
1 'polypeptide(L)'
;METELTRIARLAALFVPLALAACAGGSGPKLDCPQVAVLQQASRLVRSAGPSDEVAARIIDARVTGVAGKCTARGHHGERVVFRIGFAATKGLAARQDDFTLPYFVAITEGDSIIAKQVYPVRFDFRNGATQAVATTKPIRLDFPNAPRSAAQQVLVGFQMTPSELGQARGTAR
;
A
#
# COMPACT_ATOMS: atom_id res chain seq x y z
N MET A 1 11.47 -77.87 -12.27
CA MET A 1 10.77 -76.83 -13.05
C MET A 1 10.93 -75.52 -12.32
N GLU A 2 11.65 -74.50 -12.73
CA GLU A 2 12.55 -74.20 -13.85
C GLU A 2 13.26 -72.91 -13.38
N THR A 3 14.58 -72.97 -13.23
CA THR A 3 15.45 -71.79 -13.12
C THR A 3 15.66 -71.19 -14.51
N GLU A 4 16.18 -69.95 -14.53
CA GLU A 4 16.79 -69.25 -15.68
C GLU A 4 15.89 -68.23 -16.40
N LEU A 5 15.83 -67.00 -15.85
CA LEU A 5 15.50 -65.82 -16.66
C LEU A 5 16.79 -65.17 -17.15
N THR A 6 17.02 -65.43 -18.43
CA THR A 6 18.16 -65.04 -19.24
C THR A 6 18.04 -63.57 -19.72
N ARG A 7 19.18 -62.87 -19.78
CA ARG A 7 19.52 -61.74 -20.69
C ARG A 7 18.64 -60.48 -20.65
N ILE A 8 19.21 -59.37 -20.17
CA ILE A 8 19.24 -58.13 -20.97
C ILE A 8 20.63 -57.49 -20.85
N ALA A 9 21.24 -57.30 -22.01
CA ALA A 9 22.59 -56.85 -22.22
C ALA A 9 22.62 -55.31 -22.43
N ARG A 10 23.70 -54.71 -21.94
CA ARG A 10 24.45 -53.58 -22.52
C ARG A 10 23.84 -52.18 -22.57
N LEU A 11 24.56 -51.28 -21.87
CA LEU A 11 25.05 -49.97 -22.30
C LEU A 11 24.06 -48.95 -22.91
N ALA A 12 23.76 -47.90 -22.14
CA ALA A 12 24.09 -46.52 -22.53
C ALA A 12 23.74 -45.58 -21.36
N ALA A 13 24.74 -45.26 -20.53
CA ALA A 13 24.64 -44.16 -19.57
C ALA A 13 24.63 -42.84 -20.34
N LEU A 14 23.44 -42.30 -20.62
CA LEU A 14 23.28 -40.93 -21.10
C LEU A 14 23.38 -39.98 -19.89
N PHE A 15 24.61 -39.58 -19.56
CA PHE A 15 24.87 -38.46 -18.66
C PHE A 15 24.46 -37.17 -19.38
N VAL A 16 23.28 -36.64 -19.07
CA VAL A 16 22.85 -35.31 -19.49
C VAL A 16 23.51 -34.29 -18.56
N PRO A 17 24.40 -33.39 -19.04
CA PRO A 17 24.93 -32.35 -18.20
C PRO A 17 23.83 -31.32 -17.93
N LEU A 18 23.38 -31.28 -16.69
CA LEU A 18 22.50 -30.23 -16.18
C LEU A 18 23.29 -28.92 -16.21
N ALA A 19 23.11 -28.13 -17.27
CA ALA A 19 23.67 -26.78 -17.34
C ALA A 19 22.95 -25.92 -16.29
N LEU A 20 23.57 -25.75 -15.11
CA LEU A 20 23.13 -24.76 -14.14
C LEU A 20 23.33 -23.38 -14.77
N ALA A 21 22.24 -22.79 -15.27
CA ALA A 21 22.18 -21.38 -15.60
C ALA A 21 22.40 -20.58 -14.32
N ALA A 22 23.63 -20.11 -14.13
CA ALA A 22 23.98 -19.14 -13.09
C ALA A 22 23.30 -17.81 -13.45
N CYS A 23 22.22 -17.46 -12.74
CA CYS A 23 21.68 -16.12 -12.79
C CYS A 23 22.71 -15.16 -12.18
N ALA A 24 23.48 -14.48 -13.05
CA ALA A 24 24.32 -13.36 -12.67
C ALA A 24 23.43 -12.21 -12.18
N GLY A 25 23.20 -12.16 -10.87
CA GLY A 25 22.54 -11.04 -10.20
C GLY A 25 23.43 -9.80 -10.27
N GLY A 26 23.11 -8.88 -11.17
CA GLY A 26 23.81 -7.60 -11.32
C GLY A 26 23.79 -6.80 -10.01
N SER A 27 24.99 -6.42 -9.55
CA SER A 27 25.21 -5.61 -8.36
C SER A 27 24.86 -4.14 -8.63
N GLY A 28 23.56 -3.83 -8.65
CA GLY A 28 23.10 -2.44 -8.66
C GLY A 28 23.49 -1.70 -7.37
N PRO A 29 23.52 -0.36 -7.38
CA PRO A 29 23.72 0.41 -6.16
C PRO A 29 22.70 0.00 -5.09
N LYS A 30 23.14 -0.19 -3.84
CA LYS A 30 22.22 -0.43 -2.73
C LYS A 30 21.45 0.87 -2.46
N LEU A 31 20.13 0.85 -2.68
CA LEU A 31 19.25 1.96 -2.35
C LEU A 31 18.63 1.73 -0.98
N ASP A 32 18.85 2.66 -0.05
CA ASP A 32 18.24 2.65 1.28
C ASP A 32 16.94 3.47 1.28
N CYS A 33 15.96 2.99 0.52
CA CYS A 33 14.71 3.71 0.30
C CYS A 33 13.75 3.60 1.50
N PRO A 34 13.27 4.74 2.04
CA PRO A 34 12.17 4.76 2.98
C PRO A 34 10.97 3.98 2.45
N GLN A 35 10.42 3.11 3.29
CA GLN A 35 9.21 2.37 2.96
C GLN A 35 8.00 3.29 3.00
N VAL A 36 7.10 3.17 2.02
CA VAL A 36 5.81 3.85 2.03
C VAL A 36 4.73 2.84 2.41
N ALA A 37 4.02 3.10 3.50
CA ALA A 37 3.01 2.19 4.05
C ALA A 37 1.71 2.92 4.40
N VAL A 38 0.62 2.16 4.39
CA VAL A 38 -0.68 2.62 4.89
C VAL A 38 -0.72 2.41 6.40
N LEU A 39 -0.97 3.47 7.16
CA LEU A 39 -1.21 3.35 8.60
C LEU A 39 -2.55 2.65 8.81
N GLN A 40 -2.52 1.42 9.33
CA GLN A 40 -3.71 0.57 9.43
C GLN A 40 -4.85 1.22 10.20
N GLN A 41 -4.55 1.88 11.31
CA GLN A 41 -5.52 2.61 12.14
C GLN A 41 -6.18 3.78 11.40
N ALA A 42 -5.59 4.24 10.30
CA ALA A 42 -6.10 5.33 9.47
C ALA A 42 -6.38 4.89 8.01
N SER A 43 -6.48 3.57 7.78
CA SER A 43 -6.72 3.01 6.45
C SER A 43 -8.17 3.14 6.00
N ARG A 44 -9.11 3.33 6.93
CA ARG A 44 -10.55 3.44 6.65
C ARG A 44 -11.16 4.55 7.49
N LEU A 45 -12.00 5.37 6.86
CA LEU A 45 -12.78 6.42 7.49
C LEU A 45 -14.25 6.10 7.27
N VAL A 46 -15.00 5.99 8.36
CA VAL A 46 -16.46 5.87 8.34
C VAL A 46 -17.05 7.11 9.00
N ARG A 47 -18.03 7.72 8.34
CA ARG A 47 -18.81 8.83 8.88
C ARG A 47 -20.28 8.44 8.89
N SER A 48 -20.94 8.65 10.02
CA SER A 48 -22.36 8.36 10.24
C SER A 48 -23.05 9.54 10.91
N ALA A 49 -24.36 9.70 10.66
CA ALA A 49 -25.21 10.69 11.31
C ALA A 49 -25.69 10.26 12.71
N GLY A 50 -25.54 8.97 13.03
CA GLY A 50 -25.95 8.32 14.27
C GLY A 50 -24.94 7.24 14.68
N PRO A 51 -25.37 6.20 15.41
CA PRO A 51 -24.51 5.08 15.80
C PRO A 51 -23.74 4.49 14.60
N SER A 52 -22.46 4.17 14.78
CA SER A 52 -21.57 3.76 13.69
C SER A 52 -21.83 2.35 13.16
N ASP A 53 -22.46 1.51 13.98
CA ASP A 53 -22.90 0.15 13.68
C ASP A 53 -24.21 0.12 12.86
N GLU A 54 -24.99 1.20 12.89
CA GLU A 54 -26.20 1.32 12.09
C GLU A 54 -25.88 1.65 10.62
N VAL A 55 -26.11 0.68 9.72
CA VAL A 55 -25.86 0.85 8.28
C VAL A 55 -26.73 1.98 7.69
N ALA A 56 -27.97 2.14 8.17
CA ALA A 56 -28.89 3.18 7.71
C ALA A 56 -28.40 4.60 8.06
N ALA A 57 -27.67 4.76 9.17
CA ALA A 57 -27.10 6.03 9.61
C ALA A 57 -25.81 6.41 8.89
N ARG A 58 -25.23 5.51 8.08
CA ARG A 58 -23.95 5.73 7.39
C ARG A 58 -24.07 6.82 6.33
N ILE A 59 -23.14 7.77 6.36
CA ILE A 59 -23.01 8.85 5.36
C ILE A 59 -21.99 8.45 4.30
N ILE A 60 -20.81 7.99 4.70
CA ILE A 60 -19.75 7.54 3.79
C ILE A 60 -18.85 6.52 4.48
N ASP A 61 -18.34 5.58 3.69
CA ASP A 61 -17.32 4.62 4.09
C ASP A 61 -16.21 4.62 3.04
N ALA A 62 -15.05 5.16 3.42
CA ALA A 62 -13.90 5.34 2.55
C ALA A 62 -12.71 4.55 3.06
N ARG A 63 -11.93 3.97 2.14
CA ARG A 63 -10.74 3.18 2.45
C ARG A 63 -9.58 3.54 1.52
N VAL A 64 -8.37 3.47 2.05
CA VAL A 64 -7.14 3.42 1.27
C VAL A 64 -7.05 2.03 0.67
N THR A 65 -6.94 1.94 -0.66
CA THR A 65 -6.87 0.66 -1.36
C THR A 65 -5.44 0.15 -1.50
N GLY A 66 -4.46 1.05 -1.39
CA GLY A 66 -3.04 0.69 -1.42
C GLY A 66 -2.16 1.88 -1.80
N VAL A 67 -0.86 1.62 -1.80
CA VAL A 67 0.17 2.55 -2.28
C VAL A 67 0.99 1.85 -3.33
N ALA A 68 1.25 2.54 -4.44
CA ALA A 68 2.12 2.05 -5.50
C ALA A 68 3.19 3.11 -5.78
N GLY A 69 4.46 2.74 -5.66
CA GLY A 69 5.56 3.66 -5.81
C GLY A 69 6.84 3.02 -6.31
N LYS A 70 7.80 3.88 -6.61
CA LYS A 70 9.16 3.52 -6.98
C LYS A 70 10.13 4.45 -6.27
N CYS A 71 11.33 3.95 -6.04
CA CYS A 71 12.41 4.72 -5.48
C CYS A 71 13.60 4.70 -6.44
N THR A 72 14.26 5.86 -6.60
CA THR A 72 15.38 6.04 -7.52
C THR A 72 16.47 6.86 -6.85
N ALA A 73 17.73 6.45 -7.01
CA ALA A 73 18.88 7.24 -6.54
C ALA A 73 18.99 8.57 -7.32
N ARG A 74 19.51 9.60 -6.67
CA ARG A 74 19.85 10.90 -7.26
C ARG A 74 21.34 11.24 -7.09
N GLY A 75 22.21 10.27 -7.29
CA GLY A 75 23.65 10.44 -7.08
C GLY A 75 23.94 10.89 -5.64
N HIS A 76 24.72 11.97 -5.49
CA HIS A 76 25.07 12.51 -4.17
C HIS A 76 23.93 13.23 -3.44
N HIS A 77 22.76 13.41 -4.07
CA HIS A 77 21.63 14.14 -3.50
C HIS A 77 20.64 13.27 -2.73
N GLY A 78 20.92 11.98 -2.51
CA GLY A 78 19.99 11.07 -1.83
C GLY A 78 19.05 10.32 -2.77
N GLU A 79 17.98 9.77 -2.22
CA GLU A 79 16.98 9.03 -2.97
C GLU A 79 15.72 9.87 -3.23
N ARG A 80 14.99 9.53 -4.29
CA ARG A 80 13.67 10.05 -4.59
C ARG A 80 12.65 8.94 -4.54
N VAL A 81 11.63 9.11 -3.71
CA VAL A 81 10.48 8.23 -3.65
C VAL A 81 9.32 8.90 -4.39
N VAL A 82 8.77 8.20 -5.39
CA VAL A 82 7.60 8.65 -6.16
C VAL A 82 6.50 7.63 -6.04
N PHE A 83 5.36 8.03 -5.48
CA PHE A 83 4.24 7.10 -5.24
C PHE A 83 2.88 7.72 -5.52
N ARG A 84 1.88 6.87 -5.66
CA ARG A 84 0.45 7.22 -5.72
C ARG A 84 -0.29 6.46 -4.63
N ILE A 85 -1.37 7.07 -4.16
CA ILE A 85 -2.27 6.47 -3.18
C ILE A 85 -3.59 6.19 -3.88
N GLY A 86 -4.09 4.97 -3.76
CA GLY A 86 -5.41 4.58 -4.22
C GLY A 86 -6.44 4.68 -3.08
N PHE A 87 -7.64 5.10 -3.43
CA PHE A 87 -8.77 5.18 -2.50
C PHE A 87 -10.04 4.65 -3.16
N ALA A 88 -10.93 4.12 -2.33
CA ALA A 88 -12.29 3.76 -2.70
C ALA A 88 -13.24 4.26 -1.62
N ALA A 89 -14.45 4.66 -2.03
CA ALA A 89 -15.49 5.08 -1.11
C ALA A 89 -16.84 4.53 -1.56
N THR A 90 -17.68 4.21 -0.58
CA THR A 90 -19.08 3.82 -0.77
C THR A 90 -19.96 4.91 -0.16
N LYS A 91 -20.94 5.38 -0.94
CA LYS A 91 -21.96 6.32 -0.46
C LYS A 91 -22.91 5.60 0.48
N GLY A 92 -23.14 6.17 1.66
CA GLY A 92 -24.07 5.62 2.64
C GLY A 92 -25.52 6.08 2.42
N LEU A 93 -26.46 5.41 3.08
CA LEU A 93 -27.90 5.69 2.93
C LEU A 93 -28.32 7.05 3.52
N ALA A 94 -27.61 7.52 4.55
CA ALA A 94 -27.86 8.83 5.15
C ALA A 94 -27.19 9.99 4.38
N ALA A 95 -26.49 9.71 3.28
CA ALA A 95 -25.82 10.74 2.48
C ALA A 95 -26.83 11.64 1.76
N ARG A 96 -26.80 12.94 2.08
CA ARG A 96 -27.63 13.97 1.42
C ARG A 96 -26.95 14.65 0.22
N GLN A 97 -25.69 14.32 -0.03
CA GLN A 97 -24.85 14.91 -1.07
C GLN A 97 -24.23 13.82 -1.95
N ASP A 98 -23.85 14.18 -3.17
CA ASP A 98 -23.25 13.28 -4.16
C ASP A 98 -21.73 13.44 -4.28
N ASP A 99 -21.14 14.45 -3.66
CA ASP A 99 -19.69 14.62 -3.64
C ASP A 99 -19.16 14.74 -2.21
N PHE A 100 -17.99 14.14 -1.98
CA PHE A 100 -17.32 14.13 -0.69
C PHE A 100 -15.87 14.51 -0.88
N THR A 101 -15.38 15.44 -0.07
CA THR A 101 -13.95 15.73 0.05
C THR A 101 -13.48 15.31 1.43
N LEU A 102 -12.60 14.32 1.48
CA LEU A 102 -12.05 13.77 2.72
C LEU A 102 -10.56 14.13 2.84
N PRO A 103 -10.09 14.53 4.03
CA PRO A 103 -8.67 14.82 4.21
C PRO A 103 -7.89 13.52 4.41
N TYR A 104 -6.74 13.40 3.74
CA TYR A 104 -5.74 12.35 3.96
C TYR A 104 -4.39 12.99 4.28
N PHE A 105 -3.53 12.29 5.00
CA PHE A 105 -2.19 12.77 5.30
C PHE A 105 -1.11 11.94 4.62
N VAL A 106 0.04 12.59 4.42
CA VAL A 106 1.34 11.96 4.16
C VAL A 106 2.25 12.42 5.28
N ALA A 107 2.80 11.48 6.04
CA ALA A 107 3.71 11.74 7.16
C ALA A 107 5.03 11.03 6.93
N ILE A 108 6.13 11.72 7.23
CA ILE A 108 7.47 11.13 7.34
C ILE A 108 7.72 10.91 8.83
N THR A 109 8.07 9.69 9.20
CA THR A 109 8.32 9.28 10.58
C THR A 109 9.69 8.64 10.72
N GLU A 110 10.21 8.65 11.94
CA GLU A 110 11.39 7.92 12.37
C GLU A 110 11.09 7.32 13.74
N GLY A 111 10.90 6.01 13.80
CA GLY A 111 10.24 5.35 14.93
C GLY A 111 8.86 5.96 15.21
N ASP A 112 8.61 6.35 16.47
CA ASP A 112 7.35 6.97 16.89
C ASP A 112 7.31 8.50 16.67
N SER A 113 8.40 9.09 16.18
CA SER A 113 8.48 10.54 15.97
C SER A 113 8.01 10.92 14.56
N ILE A 114 7.13 11.92 14.49
CA ILE A 114 6.71 12.53 13.23
C ILE A 114 7.70 13.64 12.86
N ILE A 115 8.46 13.45 11.80
CA ILE A 115 9.42 14.44 11.28
C ILE A 115 8.67 15.54 10.53
N ALA A 116 7.75 15.13 9.65
CA ALA A 116 6.96 16.04 8.84
C ALA A 116 5.61 15.41 8.53
N LYS A 117 4.57 16.24 8.41
CA LYS A 117 3.22 15.78 8.02
C LYS A 117 2.53 16.85 7.20
N GLN A 118 1.89 16.43 6.13
CA GLN A 118 1.04 17.29 5.31
C GLN A 118 -0.31 16.64 5.06
N VAL A 119 -1.37 17.45 5.09
CA VAL A 119 -2.75 17.03 4.84
C VAL A 119 -3.20 17.53 3.47
N TYR A 120 -3.89 16.66 2.74
CA TYR A 120 -4.38 16.87 1.40
C TYR A 120 -5.84 16.45 1.28
N PRO A 121 -6.62 17.06 0.38
CA PRO A 121 -7.97 16.61 0.08
C PRO A 121 -7.96 15.48 -0.96
N VAL A 122 -8.83 14.48 -0.78
CA VAL A 122 -9.26 13.55 -1.84
C VAL A 122 -10.76 13.72 -2.07
N ARG A 123 -11.15 13.83 -3.35
CA ARG A 123 -12.54 14.02 -3.76
C ARG A 123 -13.12 12.72 -4.33
N PHE A 124 -14.33 12.39 -3.89
CA PHE A 124 -15.16 11.31 -4.42
C PHE A 124 -16.42 11.92 -5.01
N ASP A 125 -16.83 11.43 -6.17
CA ASP A 125 -18.02 11.87 -6.89
C ASP A 125 -18.91 10.65 -7.16
N PHE A 126 -20.16 10.72 -6.69
CA PHE A 126 -21.20 9.70 -6.76
C PHE A 126 -22.37 10.12 -7.66
N ARG A 127 -22.19 11.17 -8.47
CA ARG A 127 -23.21 11.62 -9.43
C ARG A 127 -23.65 10.47 -10.35
N ASN A 128 -24.84 10.61 -10.93
CA ASN A 128 -25.49 9.61 -11.77
C ASN A 128 -25.89 8.32 -11.02
N GLY A 129 -26.12 8.40 -9.71
CA GLY A 129 -26.61 7.27 -8.92
C GLY A 129 -25.56 6.22 -8.59
N ALA A 130 -24.26 6.54 -8.73
CA ALA A 130 -23.19 5.64 -8.34
C ALA A 130 -23.17 5.44 -6.82
N THR A 131 -23.07 4.20 -6.36
CA THR A 131 -22.91 3.89 -4.92
C THR A 131 -21.45 3.75 -4.51
N GLN A 132 -20.54 3.66 -5.47
CA GLN A 132 -19.10 3.54 -5.26
C GLN A 132 -18.34 4.56 -6.09
N ALA A 133 -17.24 5.07 -5.54
CA ALA A 133 -16.32 5.97 -6.21
C ALA A 133 -14.88 5.56 -5.90
N VAL A 134 -13.99 5.69 -6.87
CA VAL A 134 -12.54 5.46 -6.69
C VAL A 134 -11.77 6.74 -6.99
N ALA A 135 -10.67 6.93 -6.29
CA ALA A 135 -9.76 8.05 -6.52
C ALA A 135 -8.31 7.56 -6.47
N THR A 136 -7.44 8.19 -7.26
CA THR A 136 -6.00 7.94 -7.19
C THR A 136 -5.28 9.27 -7.25
N THR A 137 -4.28 9.45 -6.40
CA THR A 137 -3.53 10.72 -6.36
C THR A 137 -2.71 10.90 -7.64
N LYS A 138 -2.39 12.17 -7.94
CA LYS A 138 -1.22 12.47 -8.77
C LYS A 138 0.05 11.91 -8.10
N PRO A 139 1.14 11.68 -8.86
CA PRO A 139 2.42 11.28 -8.28
C PRO A 139 2.89 12.25 -7.20
N ILE A 140 3.04 11.74 -5.99
CA ILE A 140 3.66 12.43 -4.86
C ILE A 140 5.15 12.16 -4.94
N ARG A 141 5.98 13.19 -4.81
CA ARG A 141 7.44 13.10 -4.87
C ARG A 141 8.02 13.55 -3.55
N LEU A 142 8.80 12.69 -2.93
CA LEU A 142 9.54 12.98 -1.70
C LEU A 142 11.02 12.75 -1.96
N ASP A 143 11.82 13.74 -1.60
CA ASP A 143 13.26 13.74 -1.77
C ASP A 143 13.90 13.52 -0.38
N PHE A 144 14.65 12.43 -0.24
CA PHE A 144 15.31 12.03 0.99
C PHE A 144 16.82 12.25 0.87
N PRO A 145 17.53 12.56 1.97
CA PRO A 145 18.99 12.56 2.00
C PRO A 145 19.53 11.12 1.90
N ASN A 146 20.79 10.93 1.51
CA ASN A 146 21.39 9.59 1.50
C ASN A 146 21.41 8.96 2.91
N ALA A 147 21.47 7.63 2.94
CA ALA A 147 21.77 6.86 4.15
C ALA A 147 23.07 7.34 4.84
N PRO A 148 23.16 7.19 6.19
CA PRO A 148 22.21 6.48 7.07
C PRO A 148 20.96 7.28 7.44
N ARG A 149 20.89 8.58 7.09
CA ARG A 149 19.83 9.49 7.56
C ARG A 149 18.42 9.13 7.09
N SER A 150 18.28 8.52 5.92
CA SER A 150 16.99 8.06 5.37
C SER A 150 16.63 6.62 5.76
N ALA A 151 17.60 5.81 6.21
CA ALA A 151 17.39 4.38 6.44
C ALA A 151 16.39 4.07 7.58
N ALA A 152 16.31 4.93 8.59
CA ALA A 152 15.36 4.82 9.69
C ALA A 152 14.00 5.47 9.40
N GLN A 153 13.87 6.17 8.27
CA GLN A 153 12.68 6.93 7.94
C GLN A 153 11.63 6.06 7.25
N GLN A 154 10.37 6.36 7.54
CA GLN A 154 9.21 5.73 6.91
C GLN A 154 8.23 6.80 6.44
N VAL A 155 7.47 6.48 5.41
CA VAL A 155 6.38 7.34 4.93
C VAL A 155 5.07 6.64 5.23
N LEU A 156 4.25 7.25 6.09
CA LEU A 156 2.93 6.75 6.44
C LEU A 156 1.84 7.58 5.77
N VAL A 157 0.84 6.89 5.23
CA VAL A 157 -0.34 7.52 4.64
C VAL A 157 -1.61 6.99 5.28
N GLY A 158 -2.64 7.83 5.34
CA GLY A 158 -3.96 7.46 5.87
C GLY A 158 -4.93 8.64 5.86
N PHE A 159 -6.18 8.40 6.22
CA PHE A 159 -7.15 9.48 6.40
C PHE A 159 -6.82 10.32 7.63
N GLN A 160 -6.99 11.64 7.51
CA GLN A 160 -6.95 12.55 8.65
C GLN A 160 -8.32 12.56 9.31
N MET A 161 -8.50 11.70 10.30
CA MET A 161 -9.77 11.54 10.97
C MET A 161 -9.95 12.51 12.14
N THR A 162 -11.21 12.84 12.42
CA THR A 162 -11.60 13.52 13.67
C THR A 162 -11.54 12.53 14.84
N PRO A 163 -11.58 13.00 16.11
CA PRO A 163 -11.61 12.11 17.27
C PRO A 163 -12.79 11.13 17.26
N SER A 164 -13.96 11.55 16.77
CA SER A 164 -15.15 10.68 16.68
C SER A 164 -15.00 9.60 15.60
N GLU A 165 -14.38 9.92 14.47
CA GLU A 165 -14.07 8.95 13.40
C GLU A 165 -12.98 7.95 13.87
N LEU A 166 -11.97 8.41 14.60
CA LEU A 166 -10.94 7.56 15.21
C LEU A 166 -11.51 6.57 16.24
N GLY A 167 -12.44 7.03 17.08
CA GLY A 167 -13.12 6.16 18.04
C GLY A 167 -13.82 4.98 17.37
N GLN A 168 -14.46 5.22 16.22
CA GLN A 168 -15.14 4.19 15.43
C GLN A 168 -14.16 3.20 14.79
N ALA A 169 -13.05 3.71 14.23
CA ALA A 169 -12.01 2.87 13.63
C ALA A 169 -11.36 1.93 14.66
N ARG A 170 -11.23 2.36 15.91
CA ARG A 170 -10.68 1.54 17.01
C ARG A 170 -11.66 0.48 17.51
N GLY A 171 -12.96 0.80 17.57
CA GLY A 171 -13.99 -0.14 18.02
C GLY A 171 -14.23 -1.32 17.07
N THR A 172 -13.87 -1.18 15.79
CA THR A 172 -14.03 -2.21 14.75
C THR A 172 -12.82 -3.14 14.57
N ALA A 173 -11.71 -2.88 15.28
CA ALA A 173 -10.48 -3.68 15.22
C ALA A 173 -10.43 -4.81 16.28
N ARG A 174 -11.59 -5.25 16.79
CA ARG A 174 -11.71 -6.21 17.89
C ARG A 174 -12.36 -7.51 17.44
#